data_AF-A0A399IF09-F1
#
_entry.id   AF-A0A399IF09-F1
#
_cell.length_a   1.000
_cell.length_b   1.000
_cell.length_c   1.000
_cell.angle_alpha   90.00
_cell.angle_beta   90.00
_cell.angle_gamma   90.00
#
_symmetry.space_group_name_H-M   'P 1'
#
loop_
_entity.id
_entity.type
_entity.pdbx_description
1 polymer ?
#
loop_
_entity_poly.entity_id
_entity_poly.type
_entity_poly.pdbx_seq_one_letter_code
_entity_poly.pdbx_strand_id
1 'polypeptide(L)'
;MLIVKASDLKFKYPRDVAHREEAKFSGLPDPAPFNRDDLYEILPMMSAAMEALGSDNGRVLHLLEDILNEMPRFVTTREEVYNYLVGCGRDVLQG
;
A
#
# COMPACT_ATOMS: atom_id res chain seq x y z
N MET A 1 1.95 4.00 -14.80
CA MET A 1 0.95 3.34 -13.95
C MET A 1 1.27 1.87 -13.82
N LEU A 2 1.90 1.54 -12.69
CA LEU A 2 2.14 0.16 -12.29
C LEU A 2 0.84 -0.42 -11.72
N ILE A 3 0.52 -1.68 -12.04
CA ILE A 3 -0.67 -2.36 -11.53
C ILE A 3 -0.24 -3.59 -10.77
N VAL A 4 -0.32 -3.53 -9.44
CA VAL A 4 -0.14 -4.70 -8.57
C VAL A 4 -1.40 -5.57 -8.66
N LYS A 5 -1.20 -6.88 -8.83
CA LYS A 5 -2.27 -7.87 -8.79
C LYS A 5 -2.25 -8.60 -7.46
N ALA A 6 -3.40 -9.16 -7.07
CA ALA A 6 -3.50 -9.97 -5.85
C ALA A 6 -2.56 -11.19 -5.84
N SER A 7 -2.17 -11.70 -7.02
CA SER A 7 -1.20 -12.80 -7.16
C SER A 7 0.24 -12.40 -6.87
N ASP A 8 0.54 -11.11 -6.90
CA ASP A 8 1.89 -10.59 -6.74
C ASP A 8 2.24 -10.40 -5.26
N LEU A 9 1.20 -10.30 -4.42
CA LEU A 9 1.29 -10.10 -2.98
C LEU A 9 1.83 -11.36 -2.26
N LYS A 10 2.67 -11.13 -1.27
CA LYS A 10 3.20 -12.13 -0.32
C LYS A 10 2.11 -12.65 0.60
N PHE A 11 1.24 -11.77 1.10
CA PHE A 11 0.16 -12.12 2.02
C PHE A 11 -1.19 -12.22 1.32
N LYS A 12 -2.10 -12.99 1.92
CA LYS A 12 -3.48 -13.07 1.47
C LYS A 12 -4.33 -12.11 2.28
N TYR A 13 -5.03 -11.23 1.59
CA TYR A 13 -5.96 -10.27 2.18
C TYR A 13 -7.41 -10.63 1.85
N PRO A 14 -8.34 -10.51 2.82
CA PRO A 14 -9.76 -10.62 2.52
C PRO A 14 -10.22 -9.50 1.58
N ARG A 15 -11.37 -9.71 0.95
CA ARG A 15 -12.01 -8.72 0.08
C ARG A 15 -13.18 -8.11 0.83
N ASP A 16 -13.12 -6.82 1.13
CA ASP A 16 -14.28 -6.11 1.67
C ASP A 16 -15.25 -5.80 0.53
N VAL A 17 -16.15 -6.74 0.27
CA VAL A 17 -17.16 -6.60 -0.79
C VAL A 17 -18.21 -5.55 -0.47
N ALA A 18 -18.39 -5.18 0.79
CA ALA A 18 -19.40 -4.21 1.21
C ALA A 18 -18.99 -2.80 0.80
N HIS A 19 -17.70 -2.46 0.93
CA HIS A 19 -17.14 -1.14 0.62
C HIS A 19 -16.33 -1.12 -0.68
N ARG A 20 -16.57 -2.09 -1.58
CA ARG A 20 -15.80 -2.23 -2.83
C ARG A 20 -16.00 -1.08 -3.81
N GLU A 21 -17.19 -0.46 -3.80
CA GLU A 21 -17.56 0.62 -4.72
C GLU A 21 -17.12 2.00 -4.21
N GLU A 22 -16.58 2.06 -2.98
CA GLU A 22 -16.05 3.31 -2.44
C GLU A 22 -14.78 3.72 -3.19
N ALA A 23 -14.56 5.03 -3.28
CA ALA A 23 -13.37 5.57 -3.91
C ALA A 23 -12.12 5.06 -3.17
N LYS A 24 -11.21 4.44 -3.94
CA LYS A 24 -9.92 3.95 -3.43
C LYS A 24 -8.83 5.01 -3.57
N PHE A 25 -7.69 4.75 -2.96
CA PHE A 25 -6.54 5.66 -3.02
C PHE A 25 -6.19 6.01 -4.47
N SER A 26 -6.12 7.31 -4.76
CA SER A 26 -5.86 7.84 -6.11
C SER A 26 -4.78 8.93 -6.16
N GLY A 27 -4.15 9.21 -5.02
CA GLY A 27 -3.13 10.24 -4.86
C GLY A 27 -3.33 11.05 -3.59
N LEU A 28 -2.48 12.06 -3.40
CA LEU A 28 -2.54 12.97 -2.26
C LEU A 28 -3.19 14.31 -2.66
N PRO A 29 -3.86 15.02 -1.72
CA PRO A 29 -4.11 14.63 -0.34
C PRO A 29 -5.25 13.59 -0.21
N ASP A 30 -5.17 12.69 0.77
CA ASP A 30 -6.22 11.70 1.04
C ASP A 30 -6.34 11.38 2.54
N PRO A 31 -7.16 12.14 3.29
CA PRO A 31 -7.34 11.94 4.73
C PRO A 31 -8.29 10.78 5.06
N ALA A 32 -8.82 10.05 4.06
CA ALA A 32 -9.74 8.96 4.33
C ALA A 32 -9.05 7.82 5.11
N PRO A 33 -9.77 7.09 5.98
CA PRO A 33 -9.23 5.94 6.68
C PRO A 33 -8.72 4.87 5.70
N PHE A 34 -7.62 4.20 6.07
CA PHE A 34 -7.10 3.08 5.31
C PHE A 34 -7.44 1.74 6.00
N ASN A 35 -8.10 0.84 5.27
CA ASN A 35 -8.35 -0.52 5.75
C ASN A 35 -7.17 -1.44 5.38
N ARG A 36 -6.29 -1.70 6.36
CA ARG A 36 -5.11 -2.55 6.21
C ARG A 36 -5.40 -4.02 5.97
N ASP A 37 -6.65 -4.43 6.17
CA ASP A 37 -7.07 -5.81 5.98
C ASP A 37 -7.83 -5.99 4.66
N ASP A 38 -8.15 -4.92 3.92
CA ASP A 38 -8.90 -5.03 2.66
C ASP A 38 -7.97 -5.07 1.43
N LEU A 39 -8.06 -6.15 0.67
CA LEU A 39 -7.37 -6.30 -0.61
C LEU A 39 -7.63 -5.11 -1.55
N TYR A 40 -8.87 -4.59 -1.60
CA TYR A 40 -9.20 -3.49 -2.52
C TYR A 40 -8.61 -2.14 -2.10
N GLU A 41 -8.28 -1.95 -0.83
CA GLU A 41 -7.48 -0.81 -0.35
C GLU A 41 -5.98 -1.01 -0.61
N ILE A 42 -5.48 -2.22 -0.36
CA ILE A 42 -4.04 -2.51 -0.45
C ILE A 42 -3.52 -2.43 -1.88
N LEU A 43 -4.23 -2.97 -2.86
CA LEU A 43 -3.77 -2.99 -4.25
C LEU A 43 -3.45 -1.58 -4.82
N PRO A 44 -4.36 -0.58 -4.75
CA PRO A 44 -4.05 0.77 -5.22
C PRO A 44 -2.96 1.45 -4.39
N MET A 45 -2.92 1.21 -3.07
CA MET A 45 -1.87 1.73 -2.20
C MET A 45 -0.47 1.21 -2.59
N MET A 46 -0.34 -0.10 -2.76
CA MET A 46 0.92 -0.74 -3.17
C MET A 46 1.34 -0.33 -4.58
N SER A 47 0.39 -0.21 -5.49
CA SER A 47 0.67 0.26 -6.86
C SER A 47 1.24 1.68 -6.86
N ALA A 48 0.63 2.59 -6.10
CA ALA A 48 1.09 3.96 -5.98
C ALA A 48 2.44 4.07 -5.26
N ALA A 49 2.66 3.28 -4.20
CA ALA A 49 3.94 3.26 -3.49
C ALA A 49 5.08 2.72 -4.37
N MET A 50 4.85 1.63 -5.10
CA MET A 50 5.81 1.06 -6.05
C MET A 50 6.15 2.07 -7.17
N GLU A 51 5.15 2.75 -7.72
CA GLU A 51 5.37 3.80 -8.73
C GLU A 51 6.19 4.98 -8.16
N ALA A 52 5.94 5.39 -6.92
CA ALA A 52 6.69 6.46 -6.25
C ALA A 52 8.12 6.08 -5.87
N LEU A 53 8.41 4.79 -5.73
CA LEU A 53 9.75 4.22 -5.57
C LEU A 53 10.44 3.94 -6.91
N GLY A 54 9.71 4.04 -8.04
CA GLY A 54 10.24 3.74 -9.37
C GLY A 54 10.62 2.27 -9.56
N SER A 55 9.93 1.35 -8.87
CA SER A 55 10.25 -0.09 -8.89
C SER A 55 9.06 -0.91 -9.33
N ASP A 56 9.30 -1.93 -10.16
CA ASP A 56 8.37 -3.00 -10.54
C ASP A 56 8.77 -4.38 -9.97
N ASN A 57 9.81 -4.41 -9.13
CA ASN A 57 10.38 -5.63 -8.58
C ASN A 57 9.51 -6.19 -7.45
N GLY A 58 9.08 -7.44 -7.57
CA GLY A 58 8.30 -8.15 -6.55
C GLY A 58 8.95 -8.20 -5.17
N ARG A 59 10.29 -8.15 -5.06
CA ARG A 59 10.98 -8.06 -3.77
C ARG A 59 10.71 -6.74 -3.05
N VAL A 60 10.57 -5.64 -3.80
CA VAL A 60 10.21 -4.34 -3.23
C VAL A 60 8.75 -4.33 -2.81
N LEU A 61 7.86 -4.94 -3.59
CA LEU A 61 6.47 -5.13 -3.19
C LEU A 61 6.36 -5.91 -1.86
N HIS A 62 7.08 -7.02 -1.75
CA HIS A 62 7.07 -7.85 -0.53
C HIS A 62 7.67 -7.11 0.68
N LEU A 63 8.70 -6.29 0.45
CA LEU A 63 9.23 -5.40 1.48
C LEU A 63 8.18 -4.39 1.95
N LEU A 64 7.43 -3.77 1.03
CA LEU A 64 6.36 -2.84 1.38
C LEU A 64 5.23 -3.53 2.15
N GLU A 65 4.89 -4.77 1.81
CA GLU A 65 3.94 -5.58 2.58
C GLU A 65 4.43 -5.86 4.00
N ASP A 66 5.72 -6.16 4.18
CA ASP A 66 6.32 -6.37 5.50
C ASP A 66 6.28 -5.07 6.32
N ILE A 67 6.64 -3.93 5.72
CA ILE A 67 6.52 -2.61 6.34
C ILE A 67 5.06 -2.31 6.73
N LEU A 68 4.10 -2.61 5.87
CA LEU A 68 2.67 -2.40 6.17
C LEU A 68 2.21 -3.22 7.39
N ASN A 69 2.66 -4.47 7.49
CA ASN A 69 2.31 -5.36 8.60
C ASN A 69 2.93 -4.93 9.93
N GLU A 70 4.15 -4.39 9.91
CA GLU A 70 4.84 -3.87 11.10
C GLU A 70 4.46 -2.42 11.45
N MET A 71 3.75 -1.74 10.54
CA MET A 71 3.38 -0.33 10.68
C MET A 71 2.62 -0.04 11.99
N PRO A 72 3.03 0.99 12.75
CA PRO A 72 2.35 1.37 13.98
C PRO A 72 0.86 1.65 13.76
N ARG A 73 -0.01 1.19 14.68
CA ARG A 73 -1.47 1.29 14.54
C ARG A 73 -2.03 2.71 14.62
N PHE A 74 -1.22 3.70 15.01
CA PHE A 74 -1.63 5.12 15.01
C PHE A 74 -1.59 5.77 13.60
N VAL A 75 -0.93 5.14 12.62
CA VAL A 75 -0.93 5.58 11.21
C VAL A 75 -2.24 5.09 10.57
N THR A 76 -3.23 5.94 10.36
CA THR A 76 -4.61 5.46 10.12
C THR A 76 -5.22 5.92 8.81
N THR A 77 -4.74 7.04 8.25
CA THR A 77 -5.25 7.56 6.98
C THR A 77 -4.47 7.01 5.80
N ARG A 78 -5.10 7.02 4.62
CA ARG A 78 -4.45 6.64 3.36
C ARG A 78 -3.20 7.47 3.07
N GLU A 79 -3.27 8.77 3.31
CA GLU A 79 -2.13 9.68 3.17
C GLU A 79 -0.97 9.31 4.11
N GLU A 80 -1.24 9.09 5.39
CA GLU A 80 -0.20 8.69 6.35
C GLU A 80 0.42 7.34 5.97
N VAL A 81 -0.40 6.35 5.60
CA VAL A 81 0.05 5.02 5.17
C VAL A 81 0.93 5.12 3.93
N TYR A 82 0.51 5.88 2.92
CA TYR A 82 1.29 6.11 1.70
C TYR A 82 2.65 6.74 2.00
N ASN A 83 2.65 7.85 2.75
CA ASN A 83 3.87 8.56 3.10
C ASN A 83 4.83 7.68 3.92
N TYR A 84 4.30 6.88 4.84
CA TYR A 84 5.08 5.94 5.65
C TYR A 84 5.72 4.85 4.78
N LEU A 85 4.95 4.21 3.90
CA LEU A 85 5.45 3.15 3.00
C LEU A 85 6.55 3.67 2.08
N VAL A 86 6.32 4.82 1.44
CA VAL A 86 7.31 5.42 0.53
C VAL A 86 8.55 5.89 1.29
N GLY A 87 8.38 6.50 2.47
CA GLY A 87 9.48 6.93 3.32
C GLY A 87 10.38 5.76 3.73
N CYS A 88 9.82 4.75 4.39
CA CYS A 88 10.57 3.57 4.80
C CYS A 88 11.15 2.79 3.61
N GLY A 89 10.40 2.68 2.51
CA GLY A 89 10.88 2.01 1.30
C GLY A 89 12.10 2.69 0.68
N ARG A 90 12.14 4.03 0.66
CA ARG A 90 13.32 4.78 0.17
C ARG A 90 14.53 4.55 1.07
N ASP A 91 14.33 4.63 2.38
CA ASP A 91 15.41 4.44 3.35
C ASP A 91 16.06 3.06 3.20
N VAL A 92 15.25 2.01 3.03
CA VAL A 92 15.75 0.64 2.83
C VAL A 92 16.45 0.44 1.48
N LEU A 93 15.99 1.09 0.41
CA LEU A 93 16.59 0.95 -0.93
C LEU A 93 17.88 1.75 -1.12
N GLN A 94 18.11 2.77 -0.29
CA GLN A 94 19.31 3.62 -0.33
C GLN A 94 20.38 3.21 0.68
N GLY A 95 20.04 2.33 1.63
CA GLY A 95 20.98 1.69 2.56
C GLY A 95 21.65 0.46 1.97
#